data_AF-A0A0L0C581-F1
#
_entry.id   AF-A0A0L0C581-F1
#
_cell.length_a   1.000
_cell.length_b   1.000
_cell.length_c   1.000
_cell.angle_alpha   90.00
_cell.angle_beta   90.00
_cell.angle_gamma   90.00
#
_symmetry.space_group_name_H-M   'P 1'
#
loop_
_entity.id
_entity.type
_entity.pdbx_description
1 polymer ?
#
loop_
_entity_poly.entity_id
_entity_poly.type
_entity_poly.pdbx_seq_one_letter_code
_entity_poly.pdbx_strand_id
1 'polypeptide(L)'
;MPKPQFPMHDYHLHKSLRTCVTAVGLSMASGLAYYFLHHLPLKAKYKNFYSNYDPMASFNRMMAGGYLSSCPAPSKGSNEKDKKK
;
A
#
# COMPACT_ATOMS: atom_id res chain seq x y z
N MET A 1 -25.32 -45.02 37.80
CA MET A 1 -25.00 -43.96 36.82
C MET A 1 -23.58 -43.48 37.10
N PRO A 2 -22.66 -43.45 36.12
CA PRO A 2 -21.30 -42.95 36.33
C PRO A 2 -21.34 -41.43 36.56
N LYS A 3 -20.57 -40.93 37.53
CA LYS A 3 -20.47 -39.50 37.85
C LYS A 3 -19.43 -38.84 36.93
N PRO A 4 -19.70 -37.65 36.38
CA PRO A 4 -18.72 -36.94 35.56
C PRO A 4 -17.49 -36.57 36.40
N GLN A 5 -16.30 -36.91 35.92
CA GLN A 5 -15.03 -36.49 36.51
C GLN A 5 -14.49 -35.27 35.77
N PHE A 6 -14.19 -34.22 36.52
CA PHE A 6 -13.56 -33.02 35.99
C PHE A 6 -12.04 -33.17 36.02
N PRO A 7 -11.32 -32.67 35.00
CA PRO A 7 -9.87 -32.63 35.02
C PRO A 7 -9.41 -31.64 36.10
N MET A 8 -8.81 -32.15 37.17
CA MET A 8 -8.33 -31.33 38.30
C MET A 8 -6.86 -30.89 38.17
N HIS A 9 -6.06 -31.55 37.32
CA HIS A 9 -4.64 -31.22 37.10
C HIS A 9 -4.40 -30.47 35.78
N ASP A 10 -3.37 -29.63 35.74
CA ASP A 10 -2.84 -28.91 34.56
C ASP A 10 -3.82 -28.01 33.80
N TYR A 11 -5.00 -27.73 34.37
CA TYR A 11 -6.02 -26.90 33.74
C TYR A 11 -5.49 -25.51 33.34
N HIS A 12 -4.72 -24.87 34.24
CA HIS A 12 -4.12 -23.56 33.96
C HIS A 12 -3.03 -23.63 32.89
N LEU A 13 -2.22 -24.70 32.89
CA LEU A 13 -1.15 -24.89 31.91
C LEU A 13 -1.74 -25.11 30.51
N HIS A 14 -2.75 -25.97 30.37
CA HIS A 14 -3.47 -26.16 29.11
C HIS A 14 -4.15 -24.88 28.62
N LYS A 15 -4.75 -24.11 29.54
CA LYS A 15 -5.37 -22.83 29.19
C LYS A 15 -4.34 -21.84 28.64
N SER A 16 -3.21 -21.67 29.33
CA SER A 16 -2.14 -20.77 28.90
C SER A 16 -1.51 -21.19 27.57
N LEU A 17 -1.28 -22.50 27.36
CA LEU A 17 -0.78 -23.02 26.09
C LEU A 17 -1.73 -22.73 24.93
N ARG A 18 -3.04 -22.93 25.11
CA ARG A 18 -4.03 -22.61 24.08
C ARG A 18 -4.02 -21.13 23.74
N THR A 19 -3.97 -20.26 24.75
CA THR A 19 -3.85 -18.80 24.54
C THR A 19 -2.57 -18.46 23.78
N CYS A 20 -1.44 -19.08 24.12
CA CYS A 20 -0.17 -18.85 23.45
C CYS A 20 -0.23 -19.25 21.96
N VAL A 21 -0.77 -20.42 21.64
CA VAL A 21 -0.95 -20.87 20.25
C VAL A 21 -1.87 -19.92 19.50
N THR A 22 -2.97 -19.47 20.09
CA THR A 22 -3.86 -18.49 19.46
C THR A 22 -3.18 -17.14 19.23
N ALA A 23 -2.34 -16.69 20.16
CA ALA A 23 -1.61 -15.43 20.03
C ALA A 23 -0.57 -15.50 18.91
N VAL A 24 0.14 -16.63 18.78
CA VAL A 24 1.07 -16.86 17.65
C VAL A 24 0.32 -16.91 16.32
N GLY A 25 -0.83 -17.58 16.27
CA GLY A 25 -1.66 -17.60 15.07
C GLY A 25 -2.12 -16.19 14.65
N LEU A 26 -2.57 -15.39 15.61
CA LEU A 26 -3.01 -14.01 15.37
C LEU A 26 -1.86 -13.09 14.96
N SER A 27 -0.67 -13.23 15.54
CA SER A 27 0.48 -12.39 15.19
C SER A 27 0.94 -12.65 13.75
N MET A 28 0.98 -13.92 13.32
CA MET A 28 1.28 -14.29 11.95
C MET A 28 0.20 -13.80 10.98
N ALA A 29 -1.08 -13.98 11.34
CA ALA A 29 -2.21 -13.52 10.53
C ALA A 29 -2.19 -12.00 10.32
N SER A 30 -1.87 -11.23 11.36
CA SER A 30 -1.74 -9.77 11.29
C SER A 30 -0.65 -9.33 10.32
N GLY A 31 0.53 -9.96 10.38
CA GLY A 31 1.63 -9.67 9.46
C GLY A 31 1.27 -9.96 7.99
N LEU A 32 0.59 -11.09 7.74
CA LEU A 32 0.09 -11.44 6.42
C LEU A 32 -0.97 -10.43 5.95
N ALA A 33 -1.93 -10.09 6.81
CA ALA A 33 -2.97 -9.12 6.48
C ALA A 33 -2.37 -7.76 6.07
N TYR A 34 -1.40 -7.24 6.82
CA TYR A 34 -0.72 -5.99 6.45
C TYR A 34 0.02 -6.10 5.12
N TYR A 35 0.70 -7.22 4.87
CA TYR A 35 1.41 -7.43 3.61
C TYR A 35 0.46 -7.42 2.40
N PHE A 36 -0.64 -8.18 2.47
CA PHE A 36 -1.60 -8.31 1.38
C PHE A 36 -2.45 -7.05 1.19
N LEU A 37 -2.92 -6.45 2.27
CA LEU A 37 -3.87 -5.33 2.21
C LEU A 37 -3.19 -3.97 2.04
N HIS A 38 -1.93 -3.83 2.43
CA HIS A 38 -1.23 -2.55 2.37
C HIS A 38 -0.04 -2.57 1.42
N HIS A 39 0.88 -3.52 1.59
CA HIS A 39 2.14 -3.51 0.84
C HIS A 39 1.97 -3.88 -0.64
N LEU A 40 1.21 -4.94 -0.95
CA LEU A 40 0.96 -5.35 -2.32
C LEU A 40 0.22 -4.29 -3.15
N PRO A 41 -0.90 -3.70 -2.70
CA PRO A 41 -1.58 -2.68 -3.50
C PRO A 41 -0.72 -1.42 -3.66
N LEU A 42 0.10 -1.06 -2.67
CA LEU A 42 1.05 0.05 -2.80
C LEU A 42 2.06 -0.25 -3.92
N LYS A 43 2.70 -1.43 -3.91
CA LYS A 43 3.62 -1.84 -4.98
C LYS A 43 2.94 -1.87 -6.36
N ALA A 44 1.70 -2.36 -6.43
CA ALA A 44 0.93 -2.39 -7.66
C ALA A 44 0.62 -0.97 -8.18
N LYS A 45 0.23 -0.03 -7.30
CA LYS A 45 0.00 1.37 -7.66
C LYS A 45 1.25 2.04 -8.23
N TYR A 46 2.39 1.87 -7.57
CA TYR A 46 3.66 2.40 -8.09
C TYR A 46 4.05 1.79 -9.43
N LYS A 47 3.92 0.46 -9.58
CA LYS A 47 4.18 -0.22 -10.84
C LYS A 47 3.27 0.30 -11.96
N ASN A 48 1.97 0.43 -11.70
CA ASN A 48 0.99 0.91 -12.67
C ASN A 48 1.19 2.38 -13.03
N PHE A 49 1.63 3.21 -12.07
CA PHE A 49 1.97 4.60 -12.34
C PHE A 49 3.12 4.68 -13.33
N TYR A 50 4.23 3.98 -13.05
CA TYR A 50 5.44 4.06 -13.87
C TYR A 50 5.41 3.22 -15.15
N SER A 51 4.46 2.31 -15.32
CA SER A 51 4.40 1.48 -16.54
C SER A 51 4.12 2.29 -17.80
N ASN A 52 3.39 3.39 -17.69
CA ASN A 52 3.04 4.28 -18.82
C ASN A 52 3.38 5.75 -18.52
N TYR A 53 4.26 6.00 -17.55
CA TYR A 53 4.59 7.36 -17.14
C TYR A 53 5.49 8.02 -18.18
N ASP A 54 5.00 9.09 -18.82
CA ASP A 54 5.82 9.96 -19.64
C ASP A 54 6.33 11.17 -18.81
N PRO A 55 7.64 11.22 -18.51
CA PRO A 55 8.22 12.32 -17.74
C PRO A 55 8.14 13.66 -18.48
N MET A 56 8.17 13.68 -19.82
CA MET A 56 8.13 14.92 -20.58
C MET A 56 6.72 15.50 -20.64
N ALA A 57 5.69 14.66 -20.84
CA ALA A 57 4.30 15.12 -20.80
C ALA A 57 3.89 15.68 -19.43
N SER A 58 4.31 15.01 -18.35
CA SER A 58 4.06 15.49 -16.97
C SER A 58 4.80 16.79 -16.67
N PHE A 59 6.06 16.92 -17.10
CA PHE A 59 6.83 18.15 -16.98
C PHE A 59 6.18 19.31 -17.74
N ASN A 60 5.77 19.10 -19.00
CA ASN A 60 5.09 20.10 -19.80
C ASN A 60 3.78 20.56 -19.15
N ARG A 61 3.03 19.65 -18.53
CA ARG A 61 1.83 19.99 -17.74
C ARG A 61 2.17 20.86 -16.53
N MET A 62 3.26 20.57 -15.82
CA MET A 62 3.69 21.35 -14.65
C MET A 62 4.21 22.73 -15.05
N MET A 63 4.96 22.82 -16.15
CA MET A 63 5.43 24.09 -16.72
C MET A 63 4.24 24.95 -17.18
N ALA A 64 3.30 24.39 -17.94
CA ALA A 64 2.09 25.09 -18.38
C ALA A 64 1.20 25.53 -17.21
N GLY A 65 1.22 24.78 -16.10
CA GLY A 65 0.54 25.14 -14.85
C GLY A 65 1.24 26.25 -14.06
N GLY A 66 2.44 26.68 -14.46
CA GLY A 66 3.20 27.72 -13.75
C GLY A 66 3.77 27.28 -12.41
N TYR A 67 3.84 25.97 -12.14
CA TYR A 67 4.37 25.45 -10.87
C TYR A 67 5.89 25.55 -10.75
N LEU A 68 6.60 25.79 -11.86
CA LEU A 68 8.05 25.76 -11.91
C LEU A 68 8.61 27.19 -11.98
N SER A 69 9.27 27.64 -10.91
CA SER A 69 9.94 28.95 -10.90
C SER A 69 11.14 29.01 -11.86
N SER A 70 11.83 27.88 -12.06
CA SER A 70 13.00 27.78 -12.96
C SER A 70 12.62 27.67 -14.43
N CYS A 71 11.38 27.27 -14.72
CA CYS A 71 10.83 27.12 -16.07
C CYS A 71 9.43 27.75 -16.10
N PRO A 72 9.35 29.08 -16.17
CA PRO A 72 8.06 29.77 -16.14
C PRO A 72 7.17 29.31 -17.29
N ALA A 73 5.86 29.27 -17.03
CA ALA A 73 4.89 28.97 -18.07
C ALA A 73 5.12 29.88 -19.28
N PRO A 74 5.06 29.38 -20.53
CA PRO A 74 5.11 30.25 -21.69
C PRO A 74 4.00 31.30 -21.52
N SER A 75 4.38 32.58 -21.54
CA SER A 75 3.42 33.66 -21.39
C SER A 75 2.33 33.46 -22.46
N LYS A 76 1.05 33.63 -22.09
CA LYS A 76 -0.05 33.64 -23.06
C LYS A 76 0.24 34.74 -24.09
N GLY A 77 0.92 34.42 -25.19
CA GLY A 77 1.40 35.45 -26.12
C GLY A 77 2.43 35.06 -27.19
N SER A 78 2.89 33.81 -27.35
CA SER A 78 3.77 33.50 -28.49
C SER A 78 3.59 32.10 -29.09
N ASN A 79 2.91 32.10 -30.24
CA ASN A 79 3.12 31.27 -31.42
C ASN A 79 2.91 29.75 -31.30
N GLU A 80 1.64 29.37 -31.43
CA GLU A 80 1.25 28.17 -32.17
C GLU A 80 1.33 28.46 -33.67
N LYS A 81 2.55 28.47 -34.21
CA LYS A 81 2.82 28.31 -35.66
C LYS A 81 4.15 27.57 -35.79
N ASP A 82 4.08 26.25 -35.86
CA ASP A 82 4.80 25.48 -36.88
C ASP A 82 4.68 23.98 -36.58
N LYS A 83 3.76 23.33 -37.29
CA LYS A 83 3.96 21.98 -37.85
C LYS A 83 2.83 21.63 -38.81
N LYS A 84 2.87 22.20 -40.02
CA LYS A 84 2.39 21.53 -41.22
C LYS A 84 3.06 22.09 -42.47
N LYS A 85 4.14 21.44 -42.89
CA LYS A 85 4.58 21.41 -44.29
C LYS A 85 5.05 19.99 -44.59
#